data_AF-A0A399XYW6-F1
#
_entry.id   AF-A0A399XYW6-F1
#
_cell.length_a   1.000
_cell.length_b   1.000
_cell.length_c   1.000
_cell.angle_alpha   90.00
_cell.angle_beta   90.00
_cell.angle_gamma   90.00
#
_symmetry.space_group_name_H-M   'P 1'
#
loop_
_entity.id
_entity.type
_entity.pdbx_description
1 polymer ?
#
loop_
_entity_poly.entity_id
_entity_poly.type
_entity_poly.pdbx_seq_one_letter_code
_entity_poly.pdbx_strand_id
1 'polypeptide(L)'
;MILAISTYRAAGLIIAGILAVGAVGWIVANLVSARREVGSEIELAANRRPGTPDQELEGRVLDRSLFYAVGILALIAVALPVYWLAEPGRMEGAIENFQETFELRGEEIYVTGAQCEGCHGPDGTGGSTEYVITDDAGEFVAQVNWAAPALDTVFWRYSEQEVTDILDYGRPGTPMPAWGAPGGGPLSTQQIENVIDYLWSIQLDESEMRDQLDAAIQEITEDPSSEYYRPGLYERMLEVREQNASADSEVEQVSLDEDDQLVLGELLFNLESPGAGAYGCARCHIPGAAYGMPGDPVIEGQYAPLLVGIEDKLTFDQQVEFVTLGSENGVGYGSFSQGSGRMPGFGANPNQGDEETPNLGSGGMYTPEMVEAVVAYERSLSGLAEAAR
;
A
#
# COMPACT_ATOMS: atom_id res chain seq x y z
N MET A 1 -28.25 8.51 20.55
CA MET A 1 -27.08 8.87 19.71
C MET A 1 -26.70 10.30 20.05
N ILE A 2 -25.95 10.46 21.15
CA ILE A 2 -25.39 11.77 21.54
C ILE A 2 -24.09 11.87 20.76
N LEU A 3 -24.05 12.81 19.81
CA LEU A 3 -22.90 13.08 18.96
C LEU A 3 -21.63 13.22 19.82
N ALA A 4 -20.58 12.48 19.48
CA ALA A 4 -19.24 12.77 19.96
C ALA A 4 -18.84 14.13 19.36
N ILE A 5 -19.04 15.19 20.13
CA ILE A 5 -18.64 16.54 19.76
C ILE A 5 -17.12 16.55 19.91
N SER A 6 -16.38 16.61 18.80
CA SER A 6 -14.93 16.82 18.84
C SER A 6 -14.61 18.06 19.68
N THR A 7 -13.45 18.08 20.34
CA THR A 7 -12.99 19.20 21.17
C THR A 7 -13.12 20.54 20.44
N TYR A 8 -12.85 20.54 19.13
CA TYR A 8 -13.01 21.69 18.24
C TYR A 8 -14.47 22.14 18.07
N ARG A 9 -15.42 21.22 17.88
CA ARG A 9 -16.86 21.56 17.79
C ARG A 9 -17.41 22.08 19.13
N ALA A 10 -16.92 21.55 20.26
CA ALA A 10 -17.32 22.01 21.58
C ALA A 10 -16.84 23.45 21.84
N ALA A 11 -15.57 23.73 21.53
CA ALA A 11 -15.01 25.08 21.62
C ALA A 11 -15.76 26.08 20.72
N GLY A 12 -16.07 25.67 19.48
CA GLY A 12 -16.83 26.50 18.53
C GLY A 12 -18.23 26.87 19.03
N LEU A 13 -18.97 25.92 19.60
CA LEU A 13 -20.32 26.16 20.14
C LEU A 13 -20.31 27.06 21.38
N ILE A 14 -19.29 26.96 22.25
CA ILE A 14 -19.14 27.84 23.41
C ILE A 14 -18.89 29.29 22.96
N ILE A 15 -17.96 29.49 22.01
CA ILE A 15 -17.66 30.82 21.46
C ILE A 15 -18.89 31.41 20.77
N ALA A 16 -19.59 30.63 19.95
CA ALA A 16 -20.82 31.07 19.30
C ALA A 16 -21.91 31.45 20.31
N GLY A 17 -22.05 30.69 21.41
CA GLY A 17 -22.97 31.00 22.50
C GLY A 17 -22.63 32.33 23.20
N ILE A 18 -21.35 32.57 23.50
CA ILE A 18 -20.89 33.82 24.12
C ILE A 18 -21.16 35.02 23.19
N LEU A 19 -20.85 34.88 21.90
CA LEU A 19 -21.11 35.93 20.91
C LEU A 19 -22.61 36.20 20.74
N ALA A 20 -23.45 35.17 20.73
CA ALA A 20 -24.90 35.30 20.64
C ALA A 20 -25.48 36.03 21.87
N VAL A 21 -25.05 35.66 23.08
CA VAL A 21 -25.47 36.33 24.32
C VAL A 21 -25.00 37.79 24.34
N GLY A 22 -23.76 38.04 23.91
CA GLY A 22 -23.22 39.40 23.76
C GLY A 22 -24.01 40.23 22.76
N ALA A 23 -24.35 39.67 21.60
CA ALA A 23 -25.15 40.33 20.57
C ALA A 23 -26.57 40.64 21.06
N VAL A 24 -27.23 39.69 21.73
CA VAL A 24 -28.55 39.89 22.34
C VAL A 24 -28.48 40.96 23.43
N GLY A 25 -27.48 40.92 24.30
CA GLY A 25 -27.25 41.93 25.32
C GLY A 25 -27.04 43.33 24.73
N TRP A 26 -26.25 43.43 23.66
CA TRP A 26 -26.05 44.68 22.92
C TRP A 26 -27.35 45.17 22.27
N ILE A 27 -28.11 44.32 21.59
CA ILE A 27 -29.40 44.67 21.00
C ILE A 27 -30.37 45.17 22.07
N VAL A 28 -30.50 44.47 23.18
CA VAL A 28 -31.37 44.86 24.31
C VAL A 28 -30.92 46.19 24.90
N ALA A 29 -29.63 46.38 25.14
CA ALA A 29 -29.09 47.64 25.64
C ALA A 29 -29.38 48.79 24.67
N ASN A 30 -29.22 48.57 23.36
CA ASN A 30 -29.52 49.57 22.33
C ASN A 30 -31.03 49.89 22.27
N LEU A 31 -31.89 48.88 22.35
CA LEU A 31 -33.35 49.04 22.39
C LEU A 31 -33.82 49.77 23.66
N VAL A 32 -33.17 49.54 24.80
CA VAL A 32 -33.45 50.23 26.06
C VAL A 32 -32.94 51.67 26.02
N SER A 33 -31.74 51.91 25.49
CA SER A 33 -31.19 53.26 25.28
C SER A 33 -31.93 54.06 24.22
N ALA A 34 -32.63 53.40 23.28
CA ALA A 34 -33.43 54.05 22.24
C ALA A 34 -34.73 54.70 22.76
N ARG A 35 -35.02 54.66 24.07
CA ARG A 35 -36.16 55.39 24.66
C ARG A 35 -35.75 56.36 25.75
N ARG A 36 -35.46 57.58 25.32
CA ARG A 36 -36.16 58.83 25.68
C ARG A 36 -35.60 59.91 24.76
N GLU A 37 -36.45 60.42 23.87
CA GLU A 37 -36.24 61.63 23.07
C GLU A 37 -35.36 61.45 21.81
N VAL A 38 -35.94 60.89 20.74
CA VAL A 38 -35.40 61.07 19.38
C VAL A 38 -36.48 61.76 18.56
N GLY A 39 -36.35 63.06 18.36
CA GLY A 39 -37.24 63.83 17.48
C GLY A 39 -37.52 65.30 17.81
N SER A 40 -36.83 65.96 18.76
CA SER A 40 -37.08 67.39 19.05
C SER A 40 -35.87 68.34 19.01
N GLU A 41 -34.64 67.87 18.87
CA GLU A 41 -33.54 68.77 18.49
C GLU A 41 -33.38 68.81 16.96
N ILE A 42 -33.61 69.98 16.38
CA ILE A 42 -33.07 70.31 15.05
C ILE A 42 -31.55 70.41 15.23
N GLU A 43 -30.87 69.29 15.29
CA GLU A 43 -29.42 69.30 15.30
C GLU A 43 -28.93 69.74 13.91
N LEU A 44 -28.02 70.72 13.88
CA LEU A 44 -27.34 71.12 12.66
C LEU A 44 -26.88 69.86 11.90
N ALA A 45 -27.16 69.81 10.59
CA ALA A 45 -26.68 68.75 9.71
C ALA A 45 -25.20 68.47 10.01
N ALA A 46 -24.81 67.20 10.16
CA ALA A 46 -23.50 66.83 10.72
C ALA A 46 -22.31 67.49 10.00
N ASN A 47 -22.46 67.81 8.72
CA ASN A 47 -21.49 68.53 7.89
C ASN A 47 -21.41 70.06 8.12
N ARG A 48 -22.34 70.65 8.88
CA ARG A 48 -22.38 72.08 9.22
C ARG A 48 -22.02 72.35 10.69
N ARG A 49 -21.81 71.30 11.50
CA ARG A 49 -21.31 71.46 12.86
C ARG A 49 -19.86 71.99 12.79
N PRO A 50 -19.43 72.87 13.72
CA PRO A 50 -18.03 73.24 13.81
C PRO A 50 -17.19 71.96 13.94
N GLY A 51 -16.15 71.83 13.11
CA GLY A 51 -15.22 70.71 13.23
C GLY A 51 -14.58 70.67 14.61
N THR A 52 -14.11 69.50 15.01
CA THR A 52 -13.35 69.36 16.25
C THR A 52 -12.12 70.29 16.18
N PRO A 53 -11.87 71.12 17.21
CA PRO A 53 -10.73 72.03 17.19
C PRO A 53 -9.41 71.26 17.08
N ASP A 54 -8.43 71.85 16.38
CA ASP A 54 -7.16 71.20 16.05
C ASP A 54 -6.44 70.60 17.27
N GLN A 55 -6.46 71.30 18.41
CA GLN A 55 -5.86 70.82 19.67
C GLN A 55 -6.52 69.55 20.22
N GLU A 56 -7.81 69.34 19.98
CA GLU A 56 -8.48 68.09 20.36
C GLU A 56 -8.21 66.98 19.36
N LEU A 57 -8.10 67.32 18.06
CA LEU A 57 -7.75 66.38 16.99
C LEU A 57 -6.34 65.83 17.19
N GLU A 58 -5.35 66.69 17.41
CA GLU A 58 -3.95 66.33 17.59
C GLU A 58 -3.62 65.79 18.98
N GLY A 59 -4.46 66.05 19.98
CA GLY A 59 -4.32 65.51 21.32
C GLY A 59 -5.18 64.26 21.53
N ARG A 60 -6.30 64.43 22.22
CA ARG A 60 -7.12 63.32 22.74
C ARG A 60 -7.63 62.37 21.66
N VAL A 61 -7.98 62.88 20.47
CA VAL A 61 -8.50 62.05 19.38
C VAL A 61 -7.37 61.24 18.73
N LEU A 62 -6.25 61.89 18.39
CA LEU A 62 -5.07 61.24 17.84
C LEU A 62 -4.49 60.21 18.81
N ASP A 63 -4.27 60.57 20.09
CA ASP A 63 -3.75 59.66 21.12
C ASP A 63 -4.62 58.41 21.28
N ARG A 64 -5.94 58.58 21.29
CA ARG A 64 -6.88 57.46 21.36
C ARG A 64 -6.78 56.55 20.13
N SER A 65 -6.67 57.14 18.93
CA SER A 65 -6.53 56.37 17.69
C SER A 65 -5.20 55.61 17.63
N LEU A 66 -4.10 56.24 18.03
CA LEU A 66 -2.77 55.63 18.12
C LEU A 66 -2.75 54.50 19.17
N PHE A 67 -3.42 54.69 20.30
CA PHE A 67 -3.54 53.64 21.33
C PHE A 67 -4.25 52.39 20.77
N TYR A 68 -5.35 52.56 20.04
CA TYR A 68 -6.02 51.43 19.38
C TYR A 68 -5.14 50.79 18.29
N ALA A 69 -4.43 51.60 17.50
CA ALA A 69 -3.52 51.10 16.48
C ALA A 69 -2.39 50.24 17.09
N VAL A 70 -1.76 50.72 18.17
CA VAL A 70 -0.74 49.96 18.91
C VAL A 70 -1.34 48.70 19.53
N GLY A 71 -2.56 48.78 20.07
CA GLY A 71 -3.27 47.60 20.61
C GLY A 71 -3.50 46.52 19.56
N ILE A 72 -3.96 46.90 18.36
CA ILE A 72 -4.14 45.97 17.23
C ILE A 72 -2.78 45.43 16.76
N LEU A 73 -1.76 46.29 16.68
CA LEU A 73 -0.42 45.86 16.28
C LEU A 73 0.17 44.86 17.28
N ALA A 74 0.00 45.09 18.58
CA ALA A 74 0.41 44.17 19.64
C ALA A 74 -0.39 42.85 19.58
N LEU A 75 -1.69 42.91 19.31
CA LEU A 75 -2.53 41.73 19.10
C LEU A 75 -2.00 40.88 17.94
N ILE A 76 -1.75 41.49 16.78
CA ILE A 76 -1.23 40.79 15.59
C ILE A 76 0.17 40.25 15.86
N ALA A 77 1.04 41.05 16.50
CA ALA A 77 2.41 40.67 16.83
C ALA A 77 2.49 39.46 17.77
N VAL A 78 1.47 39.21 18.60
CA VAL A 78 1.41 38.02 19.47
C VAL A 78 0.61 36.89 18.83
N ALA A 79 -0.53 37.19 18.20
CA ALA A 79 -1.44 36.20 17.64
C ALA A 79 -0.82 35.43 16.46
N LEU A 80 -0.07 36.11 15.58
CA LEU A 80 0.58 35.44 14.44
C LEU A 80 1.64 34.42 14.88
N PRO A 81 2.60 34.75 15.77
CA PRO A 81 3.53 33.75 16.30
C PRO A 81 2.86 32.60 17.03
N VAL A 82 1.80 32.87 17.81
CA VAL A 82 1.04 31.80 18.49
C VAL A 82 0.31 30.90 17.50
N TYR A 83 -0.25 31.44 16.43
CA TYR A 83 -0.85 30.66 15.34
C TYR A 83 0.19 29.78 14.65
N TRP A 84 1.37 30.34 14.35
CA TRP A 84 2.49 29.60 13.73
C TRP A 84 3.04 28.47 14.61
N LEU A 85 3.05 28.65 15.93
CA LEU A 85 3.44 27.59 16.87
C LEU A 85 2.53 26.36 16.79
N ALA A 86 1.26 26.52 16.40
CA ALA A 86 0.30 25.44 16.22
C ALA A 86 0.25 24.90 14.78
N GLU A 87 0.98 25.51 13.85
CA GLU A 87 0.97 25.16 12.43
C GLU A 87 1.49 23.73 12.15
N PRO A 88 2.56 23.22 12.80
CA PRO A 88 3.03 21.85 12.56
C PRO A 88 1.94 20.80 12.79
N GLY A 89 1.21 20.87 13.91
CA GLY A 89 0.12 19.94 14.19
C GLY A 89 -1.07 20.07 13.23
N ARG A 90 -1.28 21.26 12.63
CA ARG A 90 -2.29 21.46 11.59
C ARG A 90 -1.86 20.83 10.26
N MET A 91 -0.56 20.84 9.95
CA MET A 91 0.01 20.17 8.77
C MET A 91 -0.06 18.65 8.94
N GLU A 92 0.35 18.12 10.09
CA GLU A 92 0.25 16.69 10.42
C GLU A 92 -1.18 16.17 10.27
N GLY A 93 -2.17 16.85 10.88
CA GLY A 93 -3.57 16.43 10.74
C GLY A 93 -4.15 16.61 9.33
N ALA A 94 -3.57 17.49 8.50
CA ALA A 94 -3.96 17.58 7.10
C ALA A 94 -3.41 16.39 6.29
N ILE A 95 -2.17 15.97 6.54
CA ILE A 95 -1.55 14.79 5.92
C ILE A 95 -2.36 13.54 6.27
N GLU A 96 -2.64 13.31 7.54
CA GLU A 96 -3.45 12.17 8.01
C GLU A 96 -4.84 12.14 7.34
N ASN A 97 -5.53 13.28 7.29
CA ASN A 97 -6.84 13.37 6.66
C ASN A 97 -6.77 13.18 5.13
N PHE A 98 -5.69 13.60 4.47
CA PHE A 98 -5.51 13.32 3.04
C PHE A 98 -5.30 11.83 2.80
N GLN A 99 -4.43 11.19 3.59
CA GLN A 99 -4.18 9.76 3.53
C GLN A 99 -5.46 8.94 3.73
N GLU A 100 -6.20 9.19 4.82
CA GLU A 100 -7.49 8.54 5.08
C GLU A 100 -8.48 8.75 3.92
N THR A 101 -8.50 9.95 3.33
CA THR A 101 -9.37 10.24 2.18
C THR A 101 -8.96 9.45 0.94
N PHE A 102 -7.67 9.28 0.68
CA PHE A 102 -7.18 8.54 -0.48
C PHE A 102 -7.40 7.04 -0.32
N GLU A 103 -7.09 6.49 0.85
CA GLU A 103 -7.40 5.10 1.21
C GLU A 103 -8.88 4.79 1.04
N LEU A 104 -9.78 5.61 1.59
CA LEU A 104 -11.23 5.42 1.45
C LEU A 104 -11.72 5.51 -0.01
N ARG A 105 -11.10 6.36 -0.82
CA ARG A 105 -11.42 6.43 -2.26
C ARG A 105 -10.90 5.21 -3.01
N GLY A 106 -9.72 4.73 -2.63
CA GLY A 106 -9.13 3.49 -3.14
C GLY A 106 -9.99 2.28 -2.83
N GLU A 107 -10.41 2.16 -1.57
CA GLU A 107 -11.32 1.11 -1.10
C GLU A 107 -12.63 1.12 -1.89
N GLU A 108 -13.27 2.28 -2.07
CA GLU A 108 -14.51 2.38 -2.86
C GLU A 108 -14.29 1.94 -4.31
N ILE A 109 -13.15 2.28 -4.93
CA ILE A 109 -12.81 1.79 -6.27
C ILE A 109 -12.60 0.28 -6.24
N TYR A 110 -11.85 -0.24 -5.26
CA TYR A 110 -11.52 -1.65 -5.13
C TYR A 110 -12.77 -2.53 -4.93
N VAL A 111 -13.67 -2.12 -4.04
CA VAL A 111 -14.86 -2.85 -3.63
C VAL A 111 -15.99 -2.66 -4.65
N THR A 112 -16.40 -1.41 -4.91
CA THR A 112 -17.64 -1.15 -5.66
C THR A 112 -17.42 -0.66 -7.09
N GLY A 113 -16.34 0.10 -7.34
CA GLY A 113 -16.08 0.75 -8.62
C GLY A 113 -15.56 -0.20 -9.71
N ALA A 114 -14.33 -0.66 -9.55
CA ALA A 114 -13.65 -1.62 -10.42
C ALA A 114 -13.90 -3.07 -10.01
N GLN A 115 -14.41 -3.32 -8.80
CA GLN A 115 -14.73 -4.66 -8.28
C GLN A 115 -13.53 -5.60 -8.28
N CYS A 116 -12.35 -5.07 -7.95
CA CYS A 116 -11.13 -5.84 -7.72
C CYS A 116 -11.36 -6.96 -6.69
N GLU A 117 -12.18 -6.69 -5.67
CA GLU A 117 -12.59 -7.66 -4.66
C GLU A 117 -13.24 -8.92 -5.23
N GLY A 118 -13.91 -8.81 -6.39
CA GLY A 118 -14.61 -9.93 -7.00
C GLY A 118 -13.68 -11.05 -7.43
N CYS A 119 -12.40 -10.73 -7.67
CA CYS A 119 -11.35 -11.71 -7.93
C CYS A 119 -10.41 -11.86 -6.74
N HIS A 120 -9.96 -10.75 -6.15
CA HIS A 120 -8.89 -10.73 -5.14
C HIS A 120 -9.37 -10.80 -3.68
N GLY A 121 -10.69 -10.90 -3.45
CA GLY A 121 -11.29 -10.89 -2.12
C GLY A 121 -11.44 -9.47 -1.56
N PRO A 122 -12.39 -9.25 -0.62
CA PRO A 122 -12.68 -7.92 -0.06
C PRO A 122 -11.48 -7.31 0.66
N ASP A 123 -10.70 -8.12 1.38
CA ASP A 123 -9.50 -7.69 2.11
C ASP A 123 -8.21 -7.99 1.34
N GLY A 124 -8.29 -8.27 0.04
CA GLY A 124 -7.13 -8.63 -0.77
C GLY A 124 -6.49 -9.97 -0.43
N THR A 125 -7.18 -10.89 0.24
CA THR A 125 -6.65 -12.19 0.67
C THR A 125 -6.50 -13.22 -0.46
N GLY A 126 -6.87 -12.84 -1.69
CA GLY A 126 -6.88 -13.70 -2.86
C GLY A 126 -8.23 -14.38 -3.07
N GLY A 127 -8.38 -15.05 -4.21
CA GLY A 127 -9.65 -15.66 -4.58
C GLY A 127 -9.57 -16.46 -5.87
N SER A 128 -10.72 -16.62 -6.52
CA SER A 128 -10.77 -17.29 -7.82
C SER A 128 -11.85 -16.68 -8.71
N THR A 129 -11.63 -16.75 -10.03
CA THR A 129 -12.57 -16.21 -11.01
C THR A 129 -12.67 -17.14 -12.22
N GLU A 130 -13.88 -17.23 -12.80
CA GLU A 130 -14.08 -18.00 -14.03
C GLU A 130 -13.42 -17.27 -15.20
N TYR A 131 -12.64 -18.01 -15.99
CA TYR A 131 -11.94 -17.47 -17.15
C TYR A 131 -12.10 -18.38 -18.36
N VAL A 132 -12.34 -17.76 -19.51
CA VAL A 132 -12.42 -18.46 -20.79
C VAL A 132 -11.06 -18.36 -21.47
N ILE A 133 -10.47 -19.52 -21.73
CA ILE A 133 -9.24 -19.65 -22.48
C ILE A 133 -9.60 -19.76 -23.97
N THR A 134 -8.94 -18.93 -24.78
CA THR A 134 -9.06 -18.94 -26.24
C THR A 134 -7.73 -19.28 -26.90
N ASP A 135 -7.78 -19.82 -28.11
CA ASP A 135 -6.58 -20.03 -28.94
C ASP A 135 -6.13 -18.73 -29.65
N ASP A 136 -5.06 -18.83 -30.44
CA ASP A 136 -4.49 -17.71 -31.22
C ASP A 136 -5.48 -17.12 -32.24
N ALA A 137 -6.51 -17.88 -32.64
CA ALA A 137 -7.57 -17.43 -33.53
C ALA A 137 -8.76 -16.81 -32.79
N GLY A 138 -8.74 -16.81 -31.45
CA GLY A 138 -9.83 -16.34 -30.60
C GLY A 138 -10.97 -17.34 -30.43
N GLU A 139 -10.77 -18.59 -30.83
CA GLU A 139 -11.77 -19.64 -30.66
C GLU A 139 -11.73 -20.20 -29.24
N PHE A 140 -12.90 -20.63 -28.75
CA PHE A 140 -13.04 -21.20 -27.41
C PHE A 140 -12.25 -22.51 -27.27
N VAL A 141 -11.41 -22.60 -26.25
CA VAL A 141 -10.68 -23.82 -25.90
C VAL A 141 -11.27 -24.46 -24.65
N ALA A 142 -11.35 -23.69 -23.56
CA ALA A 142 -11.85 -24.18 -22.28
C ALA A 142 -12.35 -23.06 -21.38
N GLN A 143 -13.10 -23.44 -20.34
CA GLN A 143 -13.43 -22.57 -19.22
C GLN A 143 -12.74 -23.13 -17.97
N VAL A 144 -12.00 -22.30 -17.26
CA VAL A 144 -11.22 -22.66 -16.07
C VAL A 144 -11.55 -21.75 -14.90
N ASN A 145 -11.20 -22.17 -13.68
CA ASN A 145 -11.23 -21.31 -12.50
C ASN A 145 -9.81 -20.82 -12.23
N TRP A 146 -9.56 -19.55 -12.51
CA TRP A 146 -8.26 -18.92 -12.33
C TRP A 146 -8.06 -18.51 -10.87
N ALA A 147 -6.94 -18.89 -10.28
CA ALA A 147 -6.54 -18.48 -8.93
C ALA A 147 -6.01 -17.03 -8.96
N ALA A 148 -6.79 -16.12 -8.37
CA ALA A 148 -6.40 -14.74 -8.18
C ALA A 148 -5.52 -14.64 -6.92
N PRO A 149 -4.29 -14.14 -7.04
CA PRO A 149 -3.34 -14.12 -5.93
C PRO A 149 -3.78 -13.11 -4.88
N ALA A 150 -3.32 -13.32 -3.65
CA ALA A 150 -3.48 -12.33 -2.59
C ALA A 150 -2.71 -11.04 -2.91
N LEU A 151 -3.35 -9.92 -2.61
CA LEU A 151 -2.87 -8.56 -2.74
C LEU A 151 -2.41 -7.97 -1.41
N ASP A 152 -2.84 -8.52 -0.27
CA ASP A 152 -2.35 -8.21 1.09
C ASP A 152 -0.84 -8.50 1.29
N THR A 153 -0.20 -9.12 0.30
CA THR A 153 1.24 -9.38 0.26
C THR A 153 1.92 -8.92 -1.04
N VAL A 154 1.26 -8.05 -1.82
CA VAL A 154 1.76 -7.65 -3.15
C VAL A 154 3.04 -6.81 -3.07
N PHE A 155 3.13 -5.90 -2.10
CA PHE A 155 4.27 -4.98 -1.97
C PHE A 155 5.49 -5.63 -1.30
N TRP A 156 5.35 -6.87 -0.83
CA TRP A 156 6.48 -7.71 -0.42
C TRP A 156 7.25 -8.32 -1.60
N ARG A 157 6.69 -8.22 -2.81
CA ARG A 157 7.18 -8.91 -4.01
C ARG A 157 7.33 -8.02 -5.23
N TYR A 158 6.54 -6.96 -5.30
CA TYR A 158 6.57 -5.97 -6.36
C TYR A 158 6.79 -4.60 -5.76
N SER A 159 7.56 -3.77 -6.47
CA SER A 159 7.62 -2.34 -6.19
C SER A 159 6.26 -1.69 -6.47
N GLU A 160 6.00 -0.55 -5.84
CA GLU A 160 4.81 0.26 -6.12
C GLU A 160 4.66 0.58 -7.62
N GLN A 161 5.79 0.89 -8.27
CA GLN A 161 5.83 1.16 -9.70
C GLN A 161 5.42 -0.07 -10.54
N GLU A 162 5.89 -1.27 -10.17
CA GLU A 162 5.50 -2.50 -10.88
C GLU A 162 4.01 -2.81 -10.67
N VAL A 163 3.47 -2.59 -9.47
CA VAL A 163 2.03 -2.73 -9.21
C VAL A 163 1.23 -1.71 -10.03
N THR A 164 1.70 -0.47 -10.10
CA THR A 164 1.11 0.58 -10.94
C THR A 164 1.10 0.17 -12.41
N ASP A 165 2.22 -0.37 -12.93
CA ASP A 165 2.31 -0.87 -14.30
C ASP A 165 1.34 -2.04 -14.55
N ILE A 166 1.19 -2.94 -13.58
CA ILE A 166 0.21 -4.05 -13.65
C ILE A 166 -1.22 -3.51 -13.68
N LEU A 167 -1.55 -2.49 -12.89
CA LEU A 167 -2.87 -1.87 -12.90
C LEU A 167 -3.13 -1.08 -14.18
N ASP A 168 -2.12 -0.39 -14.70
CA ASP A 168 -2.23 0.39 -15.93
C ASP A 168 -2.44 -0.52 -17.14
N TYR A 169 -1.64 -1.57 -17.31
CA TYR A 169 -1.61 -2.37 -18.53
C TYR A 169 -2.26 -3.75 -18.41
N GLY A 170 -2.63 -4.16 -17.20
CA GLY A 170 -3.14 -5.51 -16.93
C GLY A 170 -2.08 -6.59 -17.13
N ARG A 171 -2.52 -7.84 -17.13
CA ARG A 171 -1.69 -9.01 -17.44
C ARG A 171 -2.30 -9.76 -18.63
N PRO A 172 -1.74 -9.59 -19.85
CA PRO A 172 -2.23 -10.30 -21.03
C PRO A 172 -2.23 -11.83 -20.83
N GLY A 173 -3.27 -12.51 -21.29
CA GLY A 173 -3.44 -13.96 -21.14
C GLY A 173 -3.95 -14.40 -19.76
N THR A 174 -4.33 -13.45 -18.91
CA THR A 174 -4.93 -13.68 -17.59
C THR A 174 -6.27 -12.95 -17.48
N PRO A 175 -7.09 -13.22 -16.44
CA PRO A 175 -8.32 -12.48 -16.19
C PRO A 175 -8.11 -11.02 -15.76
N MET A 176 -6.88 -10.55 -15.56
CA MET A 176 -6.58 -9.20 -15.07
C MET A 176 -6.45 -8.20 -16.23
N PRO A 177 -7.47 -7.36 -16.51
CA PRO A 177 -7.43 -6.39 -17.59
C PRO A 177 -6.61 -5.14 -17.22
N ALA A 178 -6.37 -4.29 -18.21
CA ALA A 178 -5.90 -2.93 -17.98
C ALA A 178 -6.98 -2.07 -17.30
N TRP A 179 -6.65 -1.44 -16.18
CA TRP A 179 -7.53 -0.57 -15.43
C TRP A 179 -7.16 0.91 -15.57
N GLY A 180 -5.87 1.22 -15.65
CA GLY A 180 -5.40 2.59 -15.77
C GLY A 180 -5.49 3.14 -17.19
N ALA A 181 -5.70 4.45 -17.27
CA ALA A 181 -5.79 5.20 -18.52
C ALA A 181 -4.59 5.02 -19.46
N PRO A 182 -3.33 4.89 -18.98
CA PRO A 182 -2.18 4.62 -19.85
C PRO A 182 -2.31 3.33 -20.68
N GLY A 183 -2.88 2.26 -20.11
CA GLY A 183 -3.18 1.01 -20.84
C GLY A 183 -4.56 0.99 -21.49
N GLY A 184 -5.29 2.11 -21.48
CA GLY A 184 -6.63 2.23 -22.07
C GLY A 184 -7.78 1.80 -21.16
N GLY A 185 -7.52 1.60 -19.87
CA GLY A 185 -8.53 1.31 -18.86
C GLY A 185 -9.33 2.55 -18.42
N PRO A 186 -10.40 2.35 -17.62
CA PRO A 186 -11.33 3.41 -17.25
C PRO A 186 -10.86 4.35 -16.13
N LEU A 187 -9.82 3.98 -15.38
CA LEU A 187 -9.36 4.73 -14.21
C LEU A 187 -8.30 5.77 -14.60
N SER A 188 -8.43 6.99 -14.08
CA SER A 188 -7.38 8.00 -14.18
C SER A 188 -6.16 7.66 -13.33
N THR A 189 -5.00 8.26 -13.61
CA THR A 189 -3.77 8.06 -12.81
C THR A 189 -4.00 8.31 -11.32
N GLN A 190 -4.72 9.38 -10.95
CA GLN A 190 -5.06 9.66 -9.54
C GLN A 190 -5.94 8.57 -8.91
N GLN A 191 -6.81 7.93 -9.70
CA GLN A 191 -7.63 6.83 -9.20
C GLN A 191 -6.80 5.57 -8.99
N ILE A 192 -5.79 5.32 -9.83
CA ILE A 192 -4.81 4.25 -9.62
C ILE A 192 -4.00 4.53 -8.35
N GLU A 193 -3.50 5.74 -8.15
CA GLU A 193 -2.81 6.15 -6.92
C GLU A 193 -3.67 5.88 -5.67
N ASN A 194 -4.96 6.27 -5.67
CA ASN A 194 -5.83 5.97 -4.52
C ASN A 194 -5.98 4.45 -4.31
N VAL A 195 -6.04 3.64 -5.37
CA VAL A 195 -6.09 2.17 -5.24
C VAL A 195 -4.79 1.64 -4.64
N ILE A 196 -3.63 2.18 -5.05
CA ILE A 196 -2.33 1.86 -4.45
C ILE A 196 -2.31 2.22 -2.95
N ASP A 197 -2.82 3.40 -2.57
CA ASP A 197 -2.94 3.80 -1.16
C ASP A 197 -3.77 2.78 -0.35
N TYR A 198 -4.88 2.33 -0.91
CA TYR A 198 -5.68 1.26 -0.28
C TYR A 198 -4.93 -0.07 -0.21
N LEU A 199 -4.22 -0.47 -1.27
CA LEU A 199 -3.41 -1.70 -1.26
C LEU A 199 -2.33 -1.64 -0.18
N TRP A 200 -1.74 -0.48 0.07
CA TRP A 200 -0.80 -0.29 1.17
C TRP A 200 -1.47 -0.49 2.53
N SER A 201 -2.69 0.03 2.71
CA SER A 201 -3.43 -0.07 3.97
C SER A 201 -3.81 -1.50 4.37
N ILE A 202 -3.88 -2.43 3.40
CA ILE A 202 -4.24 -3.83 3.62
C ILE A 202 -3.02 -4.78 3.66
N GLN A 203 -1.79 -4.27 3.51
CA GLN A 203 -0.63 -5.15 3.57
C GLN A 203 -0.49 -5.79 4.95
N LEU A 204 -0.21 -7.09 4.97
CA LEU A 204 0.23 -7.77 6.18
C LEU A 204 1.57 -7.21 6.63
N ASP A 205 1.75 -7.09 7.95
CA ASP A 205 3.06 -6.78 8.49
C ASP A 205 4.05 -7.95 8.31
N GLU A 206 5.34 -7.67 8.51
CA GLU A 206 6.42 -8.65 8.30
C GLU A 206 6.21 -9.93 9.12
N SER A 207 5.73 -9.79 10.35
CA SER A 207 5.53 -10.90 11.27
C SER A 207 4.29 -11.72 10.90
N GLU A 208 3.18 -11.06 10.59
CA GLU A 208 1.94 -11.72 10.20
C GLU A 208 2.10 -12.52 8.91
N MET A 209 2.77 -11.93 7.92
CA MET A 209 3.08 -12.60 6.64
C MET A 209 3.99 -13.83 6.85
N ARG A 210 5.06 -13.68 7.65
CA ARG A 210 5.97 -14.80 7.95
C ARG A 210 5.31 -15.88 8.78
N ASP A 211 4.53 -15.52 9.79
CA ASP A 211 3.84 -16.47 10.67
C ASP A 211 2.83 -17.31 9.87
N GLN A 212 2.13 -16.71 8.90
CA GLN A 212 1.23 -17.46 8.01
C GLN A 212 1.98 -18.47 7.14
N LEU A 213 3.10 -18.06 6.54
CA LEU A 213 3.94 -18.95 5.73
C LEU A 213 4.56 -20.08 6.56
N ASP A 214 5.12 -19.75 7.72
CA ASP A 214 5.73 -20.69 8.64
C ASP A 214 4.72 -21.71 9.19
N ALA A 215 3.50 -21.27 9.52
CA ALA A 215 2.44 -22.15 9.95
C ALA A 215 2.08 -23.17 8.85
N ALA A 216 2.03 -22.74 7.60
CA ALA A 216 1.74 -23.62 6.47
C ALA A 216 2.86 -24.62 6.22
N ILE A 217 4.12 -24.18 6.28
CA ILE A 217 5.28 -25.07 6.18
C ILE A 217 5.21 -26.11 7.30
N GLN A 218 5.04 -25.68 8.55
CA GLN A 218 4.97 -26.59 9.69
C GLN A 218 3.82 -27.60 9.55
N GLU A 219 2.62 -27.14 9.19
CA GLU A 219 1.46 -28.02 8.99
C GLU A 219 1.75 -29.09 7.93
N ILE A 220 2.31 -28.69 6.80
CA ILE A 220 2.51 -29.56 5.65
C ILE A 220 3.70 -30.50 5.83
N THR A 221 4.81 -30.05 6.43
CA THR A 221 6.01 -30.87 6.59
C THR A 221 5.93 -31.82 7.78
N GLU A 222 5.10 -31.51 8.79
CA GLU A 222 4.97 -32.35 9.98
C GLU A 222 3.74 -33.28 9.95
N ASP A 223 2.84 -33.14 8.97
CA ASP A 223 1.72 -34.08 8.76
C ASP A 223 2.20 -35.38 8.09
N PRO A 224 2.09 -36.56 8.74
CA PRO A 224 2.45 -37.85 8.14
C PRO A 224 1.64 -38.25 6.90
N SER A 225 0.54 -37.54 6.62
CA SER A 225 -0.30 -37.77 5.43
C SER A 225 0.12 -36.93 4.20
N SER A 226 0.95 -35.92 4.41
CA SER A 226 1.46 -35.03 3.38
C SER A 226 2.51 -35.70 2.50
N GLU A 227 2.51 -35.37 1.20
CA GLU A 227 3.58 -35.75 0.27
C GLU A 227 4.94 -35.14 0.67
N TYR A 228 4.90 -33.99 1.34
CA TYR A 228 6.07 -33.25 1.82
C TYR A 228 6.47 -33.63 3.26
N TYR A 229 5.95 -34.74 3.80
CA TYR A 229 6.23 -35.14 5.17
C TYR A 229 7.72 -35.37 5.42
N ARG A 230 8.28 -34.52 6.29
CA ARG A 230 9.69 -34.53 6.66
C ARG A 230 9.84 -34.13 8.13
N PRO A 231 9.87 -35.10 9.06
CA PRO A 231 9.89 -34.84 10.50
C PRO A 231 11.00 -33.90 10.95
N GLY A 232 10.62 -32.85 11.67
CA GLY A 232 11.53 -31.84 12.22
C GLY A 232 12.19 -30.97 11.17
N LEU A 233 11.71 -30.99 9.91
CA LEU A 233 12.20 -30.07 8.86
C LEU A 233 11.96 -28.62 9.28
N TYR A 234 10.78 -28.34 9.83
CA TYR A 234 10.44 -26.99 10.28
C TYR A 234 11.39 -26.49 11.38
N GLU A 235 11.72 -27.36 12.36
CA GLU A 235 12.66 -27.03 13.42
C GLU A 235 14.07 -26.74 12.89
N ARG A 236 14.56 -27.57 11.94
CA ARG A 236 15.86 -27.37 11.29
C ARG A 236 15.89 -26.08 10.44
N MET A 237 14.80 -25.75 9.76
CA MET A 237 14.65 -24.50 9.03
C MET A 237 14.78 -23.29 9.96
N LEU A 238 14.12 -23.31 11.12
CA LEU A 238 14.24 -22.24 12.11
C LEU A 238 15.66 -22.11 12.68
N GLU A 239 16.35 -23.23 12.92
CA GLU A 239 17.74 -23.22 13.38
C GLU A 239 18.68 -22.58 12.34
N VAL A 240 18.49 -22.88 11.05
CA VAL A 240 19.25 -22.26 9.95
C VAL A 240 18.93 -20.77 9.84
N ARG A 241 17.64 -20.40 9.93
CA ARG A 241 17.20 -19.00 9.94
C ARG A 241 17.87 -18.19 11.03
N GLU A 242 17.91 -18.70 12.25
CA GLU A 242 18.55 -18.04 13.40
C GLU A 242 20.06 -17.86 13.16
N GLN A 243 20.72 -18.85 12.55
CA GLN A 243 22.13 -18.75 12.17
C GLN A 243 22.35 -17.66 11.11
N ASN A 244 21.48 -17.58 10.10
CA ASN A 244 21.57 -16.57 9.06
C ASN A 244 21.24 -15.15 9.57
N ALA A 245 20.29 -15.02 10.51
CA ALA A 245 19.94 -13.74 11.11
C ALA A 245 21.06 -13.19 12.04
N SER A 246 21.89 -14.07 12.59
CA SER A 246 23.01 -13.70 13.46
C SER A 246 24.34 -13.55 12.72
N ALA A 247 24.39 -13.89 11.44
CA ALA A 247 25.56 -13.75 10.59
C ALA A 247 25.75 -12.28 10.14
N ASP A 248 26.99 -11.79 10.20
CA ASP A 248 27.36 -10.52 9.53
C ASP A 248 27.21 -10.71 8.02
N SER A 249 26.81 -9.65 7.29
CA SER A 249 26.58 -9.65 5.83
C SER A 249 27.76 -10.11 4.95
N GLU A 250 28.94 -10.36 5.53
CA GLU A 250 30.14 -10.88 4.85
C GLU A 250 30.31 -12.40 4.99
N VAL A 251 29.46 -13.10 5.75
CA VAL A 251 29.51 -14.55 5.97
C VAL A 251 28.57 -15.25 4.98
N GLU A 252 29.07 -16.32 4.36
CA GLU A 252 28.27 -17.20 3.49
C GLU A 252 27.08 -17.75 4.29
N GLN A 253 25.89 -17.65 3.71
CA GLN A 253 24.65 -18.09 4.36
C GLN A 253 24.71 -19.60 4.62
N VAL A 254 24.21 -20.00 5.78
CA VAL A 254 24.05 -21.40 6.14
C VAL A 254 22.83 -21.93 5.41
N SER A 255 23.02 -23.08 4.76
CA SER A 255 22.00 -23.77 4.00
C SER A 255 21.44 -24.97 4.77
N LEU A 256 20.22 -25.39 4.45
CA LEU A 256 19.71 -26.70 4.87
C LEU A 256 20.49 -27.85 4.21
N ASP A 257 20.32 -29.08 4.71
CA ASP A 257 20.82 -30.26 4.01
C ASP A 257 20.10 -30.46 2.67
N GLU A 258 20.76 -31.14 1.72
CA GLU A 258 20.29 -31.28 0.33
C GLU A 258 18.89 -31.91 0.26
N ASP A 259 18.61 -32.95 1.04
CA ASP A 259 17.29 -33.61 1.05
C ASP A 259 16.20 -32.65 1.57
N ASP A 260 16.51 -31.91 2.64
CA ASP A 260 15.61 -30.93 3.22
C ASP A 260 15.37 -29.72 2.30
N GLN A 261 16.40 -29.25 1.61
CA GLN A 261 16.28 -28.19 0.61
C GLN A 261 15.36 -28.60 -0.55
N LEU A 262 15.49 -29.84 -1.04
CA LEU A 262 14.65 -30.32 -2.14
C LEU A 262 13.18 -30.41 -1.71
N VAL A 263 12.89 -30.93 -0.51
CA VAL A 263 11.51 -31.02 0.00
C VAL A 263 10.92 -29.63 0.27
N LEU A 264 11.65 -28.76 0.97
CA LEU A 264 11.18 -27.41 1.27
C LEU A 264 11.02 -26.59 -0.02
N GLY A 265 11.97 -26.70 -0.94
CA GLY A 265 11.96 -26.01 -2.23
C GLY A 265 10.78 -26.43 -3.09
N GLU A 266 10.50 -27.73 -3.18
CA GLU A 266 9.34 -28.24 -3.92
C GLU A 266 8.02 -27.77 -3.31
N LEU A 267 7.92 -27.81 -1.98
CA LEU A 267 6.76 -27.30 -1.25
C LEU A 267 6.51 -25.82 -1.56
N LEU A 268 7.52 -24.97 -1.39
CA LEU A 268 7.41 -23.53 -1.65
C LEU A 268 7.13 -23.23 -3.12
N PHE A 269 7.74 -23.99 -4.03
CA PHE A 269 7.51 -23.86 -5.46
C PHE A 269 6.04 -24.10 -5.82
N ASN A 270 5.40 -25.08 -5.19
CA ASN A 270 4.01 -25.47 -5.47
C ASN A 270 2.99 -24.90 -4.46
N LEU A 271 3.39 -23.98 -3.57
CA LEU A 271 2.54 -23.53 -2.48
C LEU A 271 1.34 -22.71 -2.98
N GLU A 272 0.13 -23.29 -2.84
CA GLU A 272 -1.13 -22.63 -3.19
C GLU A 272 -1.76 -21.84 -2.03
N SER A 273 -1.54 -22.29 -0.80
CA SER A 273 -2.09 -21.68 0.41
C SER A 273 -1.01 -21.58 1.48
N PRO A 274 -0.90 -20.45 2.21
CA PRO A 274 -1.76 -19.26 2.18
C PRO A 274 -1.57 -18.37 0.93
N GLY A 275 -2.37 -17.33 0.81
CA GLY A 275 -2.18 -16.28 -0.20
C GLY A 275 -2.59 -16.61 -1.64
N ALA A 276 -3.39 -17.65 -1.85
CA ALA A 276 -3.92 -18.04 -3.17
C ALA A 276 -2.83 -18.14 -4.27
N GLY A 277 -1.71 -18.79 -3.94
CA GLY A 277 -0.57 -18.95 -4.83
C GLY A 277 0.31 -17.70 -4.97
N ALA A 278 0.19 -16.72 -4.06
CA ALA A 278 1.09 -15.58 -4.00
C ALA A 278 2.54 -16.00 -3.75
N TYR A 279 2.76 -17.03 -2.94
CA TYR A 279 4.08 -17.59 -2.60
C TYR A 279 4.58 -18.55 -3.69
N GLY A 280 3.70 -19.35 -4.29
CA GLY A 280 4.06 -20.41 -5.24
C GLY A 280 4.62 -19.93 -6.59
N CYS A 281 5.80 -20.43 -6.95
CA CYS A 281 6.47 -20.18 -8.24
C CYS A 281 5.77 -20.91 -9.40
N ALA A 282 5.19 -22.09 -9.14
CA ALA A 282 4.53 -22.93 -10.13
C ALA A 282 3.45 -22.18 -10.90
N ARG A 283 2.74 -21.26 -10.24
CA ARG A 283 1.67 -20.43 -10.82
C ARG A 283 2.08 -19.73 -12.11
N CYS A 284 3.36 -19.36 -12.23
CA CYS A 284 3.90 -18.71 -13.41
C CYS A 284 4.71 -19.68 -14.30
N HIS A 285 5.43 -20.61 -13.70
CA HIS A 285 6.43 -21.44 -14.37
C HIS A 285 5.93 -22.81 -14.84
N ILE A 286 4.77 -23.26 -14.36
CA ILE A 286 4.16 -24.53 -14.74
C ILE A 286 2.85 -24.26 -15.49
N PRO A 287 2.69 -24.78 -16.72
CA PRO A 287 1.44 -24.68 -17.46
C PRO A 287 0.27 -25.19 -16.60
N GLY A 288 -0.83 -24.44 -16.57
CA GLY A 288 -2.05 -24.81 -15.88
C GLY A 288 -2.06 -24.69 -14.35
N ALA A 289 -0.92 -24.43 -13.71
CA ALA A 289 -0.87 -24.25 -12.26
C ALA A 289 -1.72 -23.05 -11.78
N ALA A 290 -1.80 -21.97 -12.57
CA ALA A 290 -2.64 -20.81 -12.23
C ALA A 290 -4.15 -21.08 -12.16
N TYR A 291 -4.60 -22.26 -12.61
CA TYR A 291 -6.00 -22.67 -12.56
C TYR A 291 -6.17 -24.12 -12.06
N GLY A 292 -5.24 -24.59 -11.22
CA GLY A 292 -5.34 -25.87 -10.52
C GLY A 292 -5.19 -27.11 -11.40
N MET A 293 -4.58 -26.97 -12.57
CA MET A 293 -4.31 -28.08 -13.50
C MET A 293 -2.81 -28.12 -13.88
N PRO A 294 -1.90 -28.26 -12.90
CA PRO A 294 -0.47 -28.22 -13.16
C PRO A 294 -0.04 -29.33 -14.14
N GLY A 295 0.67 -28.93 -15.20
CA GLY A 295 1.15 -29.84 -16.24
C GLY A 295 0.10 -30.27 -17.26
N ASP A 296 -1.15 -29.79 -17.16
CA ASP A 296 -2.18 -29.96 -18.19
C ASP A 296 -2.22 -28.69 -19.07
N PRO A 297 -1.58 -28.70 -20.26
CA PRO A 297 -1.65 -27.59 -21.17
C PRO A 297 -2.99 -27.64 -21.89
N VAL A 298 -4.06 -27.21 -21.21
CA VAL A 298 -5.32 -26.80 -21.87
C VAL A 298 -4.99 -25.82 -23.00
N ILE A 299 -3.96 -25.00 -22.79
CA ILE A 299 -3.20 -24.28 -23.81
C ILE A 299 -1.70 -24.58 -23.65
N GLU A 300 -0.99 -24.66 -24.77
CA GLU A 300 0.47 -24.70 -24.76
C GLU A 300 1.01 -23.34 -24.30
N GLY A 301 1.86 -23.35 -23.28
CA GLY A 301 2.52 -22.14 -22.78
C GLY A 301 2.32 -21.92 -21.29
N GLN A 302 3.19 -21.06 -20.76
CA GLN A 302 3.31 -20.71 -19.36
C GLN A 302 3.63 -19.21 -19.31
N TYR A 303 3.22 -18.56 -18.23
CA TYR A 303 3.38 -17.11 -18.11
C TYR A 303 4.86 -16.71 -18.01
N ALA A 304 5.66 -17.52 -17.31
CA ALA A 304 7.09 -17.32 -17.11
C ALA A 304 7.92 -18.43 -17.79
N PRO A 305 9.21 -18.19 -18.08
CA PRO A 305 10.06 -19.14 -18.80
C PRO A 305 10.15 -20.52 -18.13
N LEU A 306 10.42 -21.56 -18.94
CA LEU A 306 10.68 -22.90 -18.42
C LEU A 306 12.00 -22.90 -17.63
N LEU A 307 11.96 -23.52 -16.44
CA LEU A 307 13.08 -23.59 -15.51
C LEU A 307 13.95 -24.84 -15.70
N VAL A 308 13.48 -25.84 -16.45
CA VAL A 308 14.32 -26.96 -16.89
C VAL A 308 15.50 -26.40 -17.73
N GLY A 309 16.72 -26.72 -17.31
CA GLY A 309 17.96 -26.22 -17.91
C GLY A 309 18.37 -24.83 -17.44
N ILE A 310 17.86 -24.34 -16.30
CA ILE A 310 18.25 -23.04 -15.74
C ILE A 310 19.74 -22.98 -15.37
N GLU A 311 20.33 -24.11 -15.02
CA GLU A 311 21.74 -24.28 -14.69
C GLU A 311 22.69 -23.93 -15.84
N ASP A 312 22.21 -23.98 -17.09
CA ASP A 312 22.96 -23.56 -18.28
C ASP A 312 22.94 -22.03 -18.48
N LYS A 313 22.07 -21.31 -17.76
CA LYS A 313 21.85 -19.86 -17.90
C LYS A 313 22.40 -19.05 -16.73
N LEU A 314 22.28 -19.58 -15.51
CA LEU A 314 22.68 -18.93 -14.26
C LEU A 314 23.49 -19.86 -13.37
N THR A 315 24.53 -19.32 -12.72
CA THR A 315 25.14 -19.99 -11.56
C THR A 315 24.14 -20.07 -10.41
N PHE A 316 24.42 -20.90 -9.40
CA PHE A 316 23.58 -21.00 -8.20
C PHE A 316 23.39 -19.63 -7.55
N ASP A 317 24.49 -18.92 -7.25
CA ASP A 317 24.45 -17.60 -6.62
C ASP A 317 23.70 -16.55 -7.46
N GLN A 318 23.87 -16.58 -8.79
CA GLN A 318 23.13 -15.69 -9.68
C GLN A 318 21.63 -15.97 -9.67
N GLN A 319 21.23 -17.23 -9.51
CA GLN A 319 19.83 -17.60 -9.40
C GLN A 319 19.26 -17.22 -8.04
N VAL A 320 20.01 -17.41 -6.95
CA VAL A 320 19.63 -16.94 -5.61
C VAL A 320 19.43 -15.41 -5.61
N GLU A 321 20.37 -14.66 -6.17
CA GLU A 321 20.26 -13.20 -6.31
C GLU A 321 19.04 -12.81 -7.14
N PHE A 322 18.79 -13.49 -8.25
CA PHE A 322 17.64 -13.22 -9.12
C PHE A 322 16.29 -13.53 -8.46
N VAL A 323 16.16 -14.62 -7.69
CA VAL A 323 14.95 -14.93 -6.92
C VAL A 323 14.79 -13.96 -5.74
N THR A 324 15.89 -13.50 -5.16
CA THR A 324 15.88 -12.53 -4.06
C THR A 324 15.35 -11.17 -4.51
N LEU A 325 15.89 -10.62 -5.60
CA LEU A 325 15.62 -9.26 -6.06
C LEU A 325 14.50 -9.18 -7.10
N GLY A 326 14.27 -10.26 -7.84
CA GLY A 326 13.37 -10.27 -8.99
C GLY A 326 14.02 -9.72 -10.26
N SER A 327 13.19 -9.47 -11.27
CA SER A 327 13.61 -8.89 -12.53
C SER A 327 13.15 -7.44 -12.64
N GLU A 328 14.06 -6.52 -12.95
CA GLU A 328 13.69 -5.14 -13.29
C GLU A 328 13.59 -4.95 -14.81
N ASN A 329 12.63 -4.14 -15.27
CA ASN A 329 12.41 -3.91 -16.69
C ASN A 329 13.62 -3.21 -17.34
N GLY A 330 14.24 -3.87 -18.32
CA GLY A 330 15.38 -3.32 -19.05
C GLY A 330 16.74 -3.54 -18.37
N VAL A 331 16.77 -4.08 -17.16
CA VAL A 331 18.01 -4.36 -16.40
C VAL A 331 18.54 -5.75 -16.74
N GLY A 332 19.85 -5.87 -16.93
CA GLY A 332 20.48 -7.15 -17.25
C GLY A 332 20.56 -8.08 -16.05
N TYR A 333 20.36 -9.38 -16.26
CA TYR A 333 20.65 -10.42 -15.27
C TYR A 333 21.32 -11.62 -15.95
N GLY A 334 22.12 -12.37 -15.18
CA GLY A 334 22.98 -13.39 -15.74
C GLY A 334 23.93 -12.85 -16.82
N SER A 335 24.27 -13.68 -17.80
CA SER A 335 25.24 -13.29 -18.85
C SER A 335 24.62 -12.59 -20.07
N PHE A 336 23.36 -12.90 -20.41
CA PHE A 336 22.74 -12.46 -21.67
C PHE A 336 21.24 -12.16 -21.56
N SER A 337 20.68 -12.11 -20.35
CA SER A 337 19.25 -11.91 -20.14
C SER A 337 18.96 -10.47 -19.73
N GLN A 338 17.75 -10.02 -20.05
CA GLN A 338 17.23 -8.71 -19.63
C GLN A 338 15.89 -8.94 -18.94
N GLY A 339 15.73 -8.33 -17.77
CA GLY A 339 14.53 -8.39 -16.96
C GLY A 339 13.36 -7.66 -17.59
N SER A 340 12.16 -8.08 -17.21
CA SER A 340 10.91 -7.55 -17.75
C SER A 340 10.05 -6.81 -16.73
N GLY A 341 10.45 -6.76 -15.45
CA GLY A 341 9.61 -6.27 -14.35
C GLY A 341 8.52 -7.27 -13.91
N ARG A 342 8.47 -8.48 -14.51
CA ARG A 342 7.37 -9.43 -14.30
C ARG A 342 7.69 -10.56 -13.35
N MET A 343 8.96 -10.86 -13.14
CA MET A 343 9.40 -11.79 -12.11
C MET A 343 9.60 -10.99 -10.82
N PRO A 344 8.73 -11.16 -9.80
CA PRO A 344 8.90 -10.48 -8.53
C PRO A 344 10.14 -10.97 -7.78
N GLY A 345 10.64 -10.14 -6.87
CA GLY A 345 11.61 -10.55 -5.85
C GLY A 345 10.91 -11.20 -4.67
N PHE A 346 11.54 -12.19 -4.04
CA PHE A 346 10.98 -12.87 -2.87
C PHE A 346 11.84 -12.69 -1.61
N GLY A 347 13.14 -12.42 -1.76
CA GLY A 347 14.09 -12.39 -0.63
C GLY A 347 14.37 -11.00 -0.07
N ALA A 348 14.06 -9.94 -0.81
CA ALA A 348 14.20 -8.56 -0.37
C ALA A 348 12.91 -7.77 -0.63
N ASN A 349 12.62 -6.78 0.22
CA ASN A 349 11.52 -5.87 -0.02
C ASN A 349 11.90 -4.89 -1.16
N PRO A 350 11.21 -4.90 -2.31
CA PRO A 350 11.51 -4.02 -3.44
C PRO A 350 11.22 -2.54 -3.16
N ASN A 351 10.44 -2.23 -2.12
CA ASN A 351 10.09 -0.88 -1.70
C ASN A 351 10.99 -0.36 -0.55
N GLN A 352 12.04 -1.09 -0.20
CA GLN A 352 12.96 -0.67 0.86
C GLN A 352 13.71 0.60 0.46
N GLY A 353 13.67 1.60 1.35
CA GLY A 353 14.49 2.82 1.22
C GLY A 353 13.92 3.86 0.27
N ASP A 354 12.71 3.64 -0.24
CA ASP A 354 11.91 4.68 -0.86
C ASP A 354 11.30 5.56 0.24
N GLU A 355 11.58 6.87 0.20
CA GLU A 355 11.07 7.84 1.17
C GLU A 355 9.59 8.21 0.93
N GLU A 356 9.05 7.86 -0.25
CA GLU A 356 7.68 8.19 -0.66
C GLU A 356 6.68 7.06 -0.36
N THR A 357 7.15 5.81 -0.22
CA THR A 357 6.27 4.66 0.07
C THR A 357 6.27 4.25 1.54
N PRO A 358 5.18 3.64 2.06
CA PRO A 358 5.17 3.01 3.38
C PRO A 358 6.29 1.96 3.54
N ASN A 359 7.01 2.02 4.65
CA ASN A 359 8.13 1.13 4.92
C ASN A 359 7.66 -0.14 5.65
N LEU A 360 7.60 -1.26 4.94
CA LEU A 360 7.30 -2.58 5.50
C LEU A 360 8.51 -3.28 6.14
N GLY A 361 9.70 -2.67 6.14
CA GLY A 361 10.95 -3.29 6.57
C GLY A 361 11.81 -3.73 5.38
N SER A 362 12.99 -4.27 5.67
CA SER A 362 13.97 -4.64 4.65
C SER A 362 13.88 -6.09 4.19
N GLY A 363 13.25 -6.96 4.97
CA GLY A 363 13.15 -8.39 4.65
C GLY A 363 12.19 -8.66 3.50
N GLY A 364 12.45 -9.71 2.73
CA GLY A 364 11.47 -10.23 1.77
C GLY A 364 10.45 -11.17 2.41
N MET A 365 9.57 -11.66 1.53
CA MET A 365 8.59 -12.71 1.82
C MET A 365 9.26 -14.04 2.22
N TYR A 366 10.38 -14.37 1.57
CA TYR A 366 11.19 -15.53 1.85
C TYR A 366 12.46 -15.14 2.60
N THR A 367 12.80 -15.96 3.57
CA THR A 367 14.09 -15.91 4.24
C THR A 367 15.17 -16.56 3.37
N PRO A 368 16.46 -16.31 3.65
CA PRO A 368 17.53 -16.79 2.77
C PRO A 368 17.52 -18.32 2.56
N GLU A 369 17.27 -19.10 3.61
CA GLU A 369 17.20 -20.55 3.52
C GLU A 369 16.02 -21.05 2.66
N MET A 370 14.92 -20.30 2.61
CA MET A 370 13.78 -20.59 1.73
C MET A 370 14.11 -20.30 0.27
N VAL A 371 14.79 -19.18 -0.01
CA VAL A 371 15.24 -18.84 -1.36
C VAL A 371 16.20 -19.90 -1.88
N GLU A 372 17.19 -20.30 -1.09
CA GLU A 372 18.13 -21.35 -1.46
C GLU A 372 17.43 -22.70 -1.70
N ALA A 373 16.46 -23.07 -0.86
CA ALA A 373 15.68 -24.29 -1.05
C ALA A 373 14.91 -24.27 -2.38
N VAL A 374 14.23 -23.17 -2.72
CA VAL A 374 13.56 -22.99 -4.02
C VAL A 374 14.56 -23.12 -5.16
N VAL A 375 15.71 -22.44 -5.08
CA VAL A 375 16.76 -22.54 -6.12
C VAL A 375 17.29 -23.97 -6.26
N ALA A 376 17.52 -24.68 -5.16
CA ALA A 376 17.95 -26.07 -5.17
C ALA A 376 16.92 -26.96 -5.89
N TYR A 377 15.63 -26.80 -5.58
CA TYR A 377 14.56 -27.52 -6.26
C TYR A 377 14.48 -27.17 -7.75
N GLU A 378 14.49 -25.88 -8.12
CA GLU A 378 14.44 -25.44 -9.52
C GLU A 378 15.56 -26.07 -10.36
N ARG A 379 16.76 -26.21 -9.80
CA ARG A 379 17.90 -26.83 -10.47
C ARG A 379 17.81 -28.36 -10.53
N SER A 380 17.00 -28.98 -9.67
CA SER A 380 16.72 -30.42 -9.72
C SER A 380 15.77 -30.79 -10.87
N LEU A 381 14.98 -29.83 -11.38
CA LEU A 381 13.96 -30.06 -12.41
C LEU A 381 14.53 -30.68 -13.69
N SER A 382 15.76 -30.36 -14.07
CA SER A 382 16.43 -30.97 -15.23
C SER A 382 16.61 -32.48 -15.06
N GLY A 383 17.07 -32.91 -13.89
CA GLY A 383 17.24 -34.33 -13.56
C GLY A 383 15.91 -35.07 -13.50
N LEU A 384 14.88 -34.43 -12.92
CA LEU A 384 13.52 -34.98 -12.88
C LEU A 384 12.92 -35.15 -14.29
N ALA A 385 13.13 -34.16 -15.17
CA ALA A 385 12.68 -34.21 -16.55
C ALA A 385 13.38 -35.31 -17.38
N GLU A 386 14.65 -35.59 -17.10
CA GLU A 386 15.37 -36.72 -17.71
C GLU A 386 14.86 -38.06 -17.19
N ALA A 387 14.59 -38.19 -15.89
CA ALA A 387 14.09 -39.42 -15.28
C ALA A 387 12.67 -39.80 -15.74
N ALA A 388 11.87 -38.82 -16.17
CA ALA A 388 10.51 -39.01 -16.67
C ALA A 388 10.42 -39.45 -18.14
N ARG A 389 11.54 -39.43 -18.89
CA ARG A 389 11.63 -39.85 -20.31
C ARG A 389 12.08 -41.30 -20.44
#